data_AF-A0A8X6VDY3-F1
#
_entry.id   AF-A0A8X6VDY3-F1
#
_cell.length_a   1.000
_cell.length_b   1.000
_cell.length_c   1.000
_cell.angle_alpha   90.00
_cell.angle_beta   90.00
_cell.angle_gamma   90.00
#
_symmetry.space_group_name_H-M   'P 1'
#
loop_
_entity.id
_entity.type
_entity.pdbx_description
1 polymer ?
#
loop_
_entity_poly.entity_id
_entity_poly.type
_entity_poly.pdbx_seq_one_letter_code
_entity_poly.pdbx_strand_id
1 'polypeptide(L)'
;MVEYGGGSVLVWGCMSAGGVGELVIIDGIMDKMVYFEILKNNLQKSAVNVGLGSNFIFQQDNDPKHTAKSIKLYLLYHCKKETPPQSPDLNVIENLWSQLDKIHP
;
A
#
# COMPACT_ATOMS: atom_id res chain seq x y z
N MET A 1 5.89 -2.54 9.34
CA MET A 1 7.21 -3.20 9.52
C MET A 1 6.89 -4.50 10.21
N VAL A 2 7.31 -5.63 9.64
CA VAL A 2 7.10 -6.94 10.26
C VAL A 2 8.41 -7.29 10.96
N GLU A 3 8.38 -7.51 12.27
CA GLU A 3 9.57 -7.80 13.08
C GLU A 3 9.66 -9.28 13.45
N TYR A 4 10.81 -9.89 13.22
CA TYR A 4 11.14 -11.24 13.70
C TYR A 4 12.44 -11.21 14.52
N GLY A 5 12.66 -12.21 15.38
CA GLY A 5 13.83 -12.34 16.24
C GLY A 5 15.20 -12.41 15.53
N GLY A 6 15.25 -12.24 14.20
CA GLY A 6 16.45 -12.12 13.38
C GLY A 6 16.50 -10.90 12.45
N GLY A 7 15.57 -9.94 12.57
CA GLY A 7 15.48 -8.73 11.74
C GLY A 7 14.04 -8.37 11.34
N SER A 8 13.86 -7.17 10.78
CA SER A 8 12.56 -6.72 10.26
C SER A 8 12.64 -6.42 8.77
N VAL A 9 11.55 -6.72 8.05
CA VAL A 9 11.41 -6.40 6.62
C VAL A 9 10.33 -5.35 6.46
N LEU A 10 10.62 -4.33 5.65
CA LEU A 10 9.64 -3.36 5.22
C LEU A 10 9.03 -3.82 3.90
N VAL A 11 7.70 -3.87 3.85
CA VAL A 11 6.96 -4.36 2.68
C VAL A 11 5.86 -3.37 2.35
N TRP A 12 5.66 -3.14 1.05
CA TRP A 12 4.45 -2.53 0.52
C TRP A 12 3.59 -3.60 -0.13
N GLY A 13 2.28 -3.53 0.07
CA GLY A 13 1.32 -4.38 -0.61
C GLY A 13 -0.01 -3.67 -0.75
N CYS A 14 -0.88 -4.21 -1.61
CA CYS A 14 -2.26 -3.77 -1.70
C CYS A 14 -3.19 -4.98 -1.89
N MET A 15 -4.48 -4.77 -1.62
CA MET A 15 -5.50 -5.81 -1.75
C MET A 15 -6.83 -5.21 -2.20
N SER A 16 -7.71 -6.07 -2.69
CA SER A 16 -9.12 -5.78 -2.95
C SER A 16 -9.97 -6.99 -2.62
N ALA A 17 -11.29 -6.89 -2.83
CA ALA A 17 -12.18 -8.06 -2.76
C ALA A 17 -11.81 -9.16 -3.78
N GLY A 18 -11.10 -8.81 -4.86
CA GLY A 18 -10.60 -9.75 -5.87
C GLY A 18 -9.32 -10.49 -5.45
N GLY A 19 -8.72 -10.15 -4.31
CA GLY A 19 -7.50 -10.78 -3.80
C GLY A 19 -6.37 -9.80 -3.52
N VAL A 20 -5.15 -10.34 -3.43
CA VAL A 20 -3.93 -9.57 -3.13
C VAL A 20 -3.27 -9.10 -4.43
N GLY A 21 -2.85 -7.83 -4.44
CA GLY A 21 -2.10 -7.23 -5.54
C GLY A 21 -0.60 -7.51 -5.45
N GLU A 22 0.22 -6.63 -6.02
CA GLU A 22 1.67 -6.77 -5.94
C GLU A 22 2.17 -6.60 -4.49
N LEU A 23 3.21 -7.37 -4.15
CA LEU A 23 3.93 -7.28 -2.88
C LEU A 23 5.37 -6.89 -3.18
N VAL A 24 5.84 -5.79 -2.59
CA VAL A 24 7.15 -5.19 -2.85
C VAL A 24 7.95 -5.14 -1.55
N ILE A 25 9.07 -5.86 -1.52
CA ILE A 25 10.06 -5.75 -0.45
C ILE A 25 10.82 -4.44 -0.64
N ILE A 26 10.95 -3.68 0.45
CA ILE A 26 11.63 -2.38 0.46
C ILE A 26 12.93 -2.52 1.23
N ASP A 27 14.03 -2.36 0.50
CA ASP A 27 15.36 -2.36 1.09
C ASP A 27 15.63 -1.00 1.77
N GLY A 28 15.73 -1.01 3.10
CA GLY A 28 16.03 0.18 3.89
C GLY A 28 14.81 1.03 4.26
N ILE A 29 14.97 2.36 4.26
CA ILE A 29 13.93 3.30 4.69
C ILE A 29 13.08 3.72 3.50
N MET A 30 11.76 3.49 3.59
CA MET A 30 10.83 4.04 2.60
C MET A 30 10.62 5.53 2.81
N ASP A 31 11.23 6.34 1.94
CA ASP A 31 10.92 7.77 1.83
C ASP A 31 9.81 8.02 0.79
N LYS A 32 9.49 9.30 0.57
CA LYS A 32 8.46 9.71 -0.40
C LYS A 32 8.80 9.38 -1.86
N MET A 33 10.08 9.29 -2.21
CA MET A 33 10.54 9.00 -3.57
C MET A 33 10.43 7.50 -3.84
N VAL A 34 10.88 6.68 -2.90
CA VAL A 34 10.70 5.22 -2.94
C VAL A 34 9.21 4.89 -3.02
N TYR A 35 8.37 5.51 -2.18
CA TYR A 35 6.93 5.30 -2.25
C TYR A 35 6.32 5.71 -3.60
N PHE A 36 6.77 6.83 -4.19
CA PHE A 36 6.32 7.28 -5.50
C PHE A 36 6.66 6.26 -6.60
N GLU A 37 7.87 5.72 -6.59
CA GLU A 37 8.30 4.70 -7.54
C GLU A 37 7.50 3.41 -7.40
N ILE A 38 7.22 2.99 -6.16
CA ILE A 38 6.36 1.83 -5.89
C ILE A 38 4.98 2.03 -6.49
N LEU A 39 4.33 3.17 -6.27
CA LEU A 39 3.02 3.46 -6.85
C LEU A 39 3.06 3.52 -8.38
N LYS A 40 4.09 4.14 -8.95
CA LYS A 40 4.27 4.24 -10.40
C LYS A 40 4.39 2.87 -11.06
N ASN A 41 5.15 1.98 -10.44
CA ASN A 41 5.49 0.69 -11.04
C ASN A 41 4.43 -0.39 -10.76
N ASN A 42 3.73 -0.32 -9.64
CA ASN A 42 2.95 -1.46 -9.14
C ASN A 42 1.45 -1.18 -9.01
N LEU A 43 0.99 0.08 -8.88
CA LEU A 43 -0.41 0.35 -8.54
C LEU A 43 -1.39 -0.12 -9.62
N GLN A 44 -1.17 0.29 -10.88
CA GLN A 44 -2.04 -0.08 -12.00
C GLN A 44 -1.94 -1.57 -12.32
N LYS A 45 -0.71 -2.13 -12.26
CA LYS A 45 -0.48 -3.56 -12.43
C LYS A 45 -1.27 -4.37 -11.40
N SER A 46 -1.23 -3.95 -10.13
CA SER A 46 -2.01 -4.58 -9.05
C SER A 46 -3.50 -4.51 -9.32
N ALA A 47 -4.03 -3.36 -9.72
CA ALA A 47 -5.46 -3.19 -10.01
C ALA A 47 -5.94 -4.10 -11.16
N VAL A 48 -5.13 -4.27 -12.20
CA VAL A 48 -5.41 -5.22 -13.28
C VAL A 48 -5.37 -6.66 -12.77
N ASN A 49 -4.34 -7.02 -12.00
CA ASN A 49 -4.14 -8.38 -11.47
C ASN A 49 -5.29 -8.82 -10.56
N VAL A 50 -5.85 -7.91 -9.78
CA VAL A 50 -7.00 -8.19 -8.89
C VAL A 50 -8.36 -7.95 -9.57
N GLY A 51 -8.38 -7.76 -10.90
CA GLY A 51 -9.61 -7.70 -11.70
C GLY A 51 -10.38 -6.37 -11.66
N LEU A 52 -9.79 -5.30 -11.12
CA LEU A 52 -10.42 -3.97 -11.08
C LEU A 52 -10.20 -3.16 -12.37
N GLY A 53 -9.17 -3.49 -13.15
CA GLY A 53 -8.79 -2.74 -14.35
C GLY A 53 -8.34 -1.32 -14.01
N SER A 54 -8.76 -0.33 -14.80
CA SER A 54 -8.34 1.08 -14.64
C SER A 54 -9.27 1.94 -13.77
N ASN A 55 -10.43 1.43 -13.36
CA ASN A 55 -11.43 2.19 -12.61
C ASN A 55 -11.56 1.66 -11.18
N PHE A 56 -10.66 2.10 -10.32
CA PHE A 56 -10.64 1.76 -8.91
C PHE A 56 -10.47 2.99 -8.03
N ILE A 57 -10.82 2.82 -6.76
CA ILE A 57 -10.54 3.78 -5.69
C ILE A 57 -9.32 3.27 -4.94
N PHE A 58 -8.30 4.11 -4.84
CA PHE A 58 -7.12 3.83 -4.05
C PHE A 58 -7.26 4.42 -2.66
N GLN A 59 -7.05 3.59 -1.64
CA GLN A 59 -7.05 3.97 -0.23
C GLN A 59 -5.62 3.82 0.32
N GLN A 60 -5.18 4.83 1.06
CA GLN A 60 -3.89 4.86 1.77
C GLN A 60 -4.05 5.65 3.07
N ASP A 61 -3.13 5.42 4.03
CA ASP A 61 -3.07 6.19 5.26
C ASP A 61 -2.62 7.66 5.05
N ASN A 62 -2.59 8.42 6.14
CA ASN A 62 -2.22 9.84 6.16
C ASN A 62 -0.72 10.09 6.49
N ASP A 63 0.15 9.10 6.32
CA ASP A 63 1.59 9.29 6.56
C ASP A 63 2.12 10.48 5.71
N PRO A 64 2.96 11.36 6.28
CA PRO A 64 3.56 12.48 5.56
C PRO A 64 4.18 12.10 4.20
N LYS A 65 4.77 10.90 4.07
CA LYS A 65 5.35 10.43 2.80
C LYS A 65 4.28 10.09 1.76
N HIS A 66 3.15 9.51 2.18
CA HIS A 66 2.02 9.17 1.32
C HIS A 66 1.20 10.42 0.94
N THR A 67 1.25 11.47 1.76
CA THR A 67 0.53 12.72 1.54
C THR A 67 1.38 13.82 0.89
N ALA A 68 2.60 13.49 0.45
CA ALA A 68 3.48 14.39 -0.28
C ALA A 68 2.84 14.92 -1.58
N LYS A 69 3.21 16.15 -1.99
CA LYS A 69 2.62 16.82 -3.17
C LYS A 69 2.77 16.00 -4.45
N SER A 70 3.93 15.37 -4.67
CA SER A 70 4.18 14.52 -5.84
C SER A 70 3.25 13.31 -5.90
N ILE A 71 3.02 12.65 -4.76
CA ILE A 71 2.12 11.51 -4.64
C ILE A 71 0.67 11.92 -4.90
N LYS A 72 0.21 13.00 -4.23
CA LYS A 72 -1.14 13.53 -4.43
C LYS A 72 -1.41 13.87 -5.90
N LEU A 73 -0.44 14.48 -6.57
CA LEU A 73 -0.54 14.82 -7.99
C LEU A 73 -0.58 13.57 -8.87
N TYR A 74 0.29 12.59 -8.62
CA TYR A 74 0.28 11.32 -9.35
C TYR A 74 -1.07 10.61 -9.22
N LEU A 75 -1.57 10.44 -8.00
CA LEU A 75 -2.85 9.77 -7.76
C LEU A 75 -4.01 10.49 -8.43
N LEU A 76 -4.04 11.84 -8.40
CA LEU A 76 -5.08 12.64 -9.07
C LEU A 76 -5.23 12.32 -10.57
N TYR A 77 -4.13 12.00 -11.25
CA TYR A 77 -4.14 11.67 -12.68
C TYR A 77 -4.35 10.18 -12.99
N HIS A 78 -4.17 9.28 -12.02
CA HIS A 78 -4.09 7.84 -12.29
C HIS A 78 -5.20 7.02 -11.61
N CYS A 79 -5.84 7.50 -10.55
CA CYS A 79 -6.94 6.79 -9.90
C CYS A 79 -7.84 7.73 -9.09
N LYS A 80 -9.03 7.25 -8.71
CA LYS A 80 -9.82 7.90 -7.66
C LYS A 80 -9.13 7.65 -6.32
N LYS A 81 -9.14 8.61 -5.41
CA LYS A 81 -8.52 8.48 -4.08
C LYS A 81 -9.56 8.67 -3.00
N GLU A 82 -9.60 7.72 -2.07
CA GLU A 82 -10.23 7.92 -0.77
C GLU A 82 -9.15 7.98 0.30
N THR A 83 -9.35 8.86 1.26
CA THR A 83 -8.43 9.00 2.39
C THR A 83 -9.28 8.93 3.63
N PRO A 84 -9.25 7.82 4.38
CA PRO A 84 -9.98 7.76 5.62
C PRO A 84 -9.48 8.88 6.55
N PRO A 85 -10.34 9.38 7.46
CA PRO A 85 -9.88 10.09 8.65
C PRO A 85 -8.78 9.26 9.34
N GLN A 86 -7.91 9.87 10.15
CA GLN A 86 -6.82 9.19 10.87
C GLN A 86 -7.34 8.06 11.79
N SER A 87 -7.72 6.93 11.19
CA SER A 87 -8.40 5.81 11.80
C SER A 87 -7.78 4.55 11.19
N PRO A 88 -6.74 3.99 11.84
CA PRO A 88 -6.12 2.73 11.43
C PRO A 88 -7.16 1.61 11.28
N ASP A 89 -8.22 1.65 12.09
CA ASP A 89 -9.32 0.68 12.12
C ASP A 89 -10.12 0.58 10.79
N LEU A 90 -10.04 1.60 9.94
CA LEU A 90 -10.72 1.63 8.63
C LEU A 90 -9.82 1.17 7.48
N ASN A 91 -8.55 0.85 7.74
CA ASN A 91 -7.64 0.36 6.73
C ASN A 91 -7.68 -1.18 6.69
N VAL A 92 -8.44 -1.73 5.74
CA VAL A 92 -8.66 -3.18 5.59
C VAL A 92 -7.34 -3.96 5.48
N ILE A 93 -6.26 -3.35 5.00
CA ILE A 93 -4.96 -4.01 4.89
C ILE A 93 -4.28 -4.24 6.25
N GLU A 94 -4.57 -3.43 7.27
CA GLU A 94 -4.02 -3.64 8.63
C GLU A 94 -4.55 -4.94 9.24
N ASN A 95 -5.80 -5.27 8.94
CA ASN A 95 -6.37 -6.57 9.33
C ASN A 95 -5.64 -7.73 8.65
N LEU A 96 -5.24 -7.56 7.37
CA LEU A 96 -4.46 -8.57 6.66
C LEU A 96 -3.07 -8.74 7.27
N TRP A 97 -2.37 -7.64 7.58
CA TRP A 97 -1.07 -7.69 8.26
C TRP A 97 -1.17 -8.37 9.63
N SER A 98 -2.21 -8.06 10.42
CA SER A 98 -2.44 -8.71 11.71
C SER A 98 -2.67 -10.23 11.59
N GLN A 99 -3.23 -10.71 10.48
CA GLN A 99 -3.35 -12.16 10.23
C GLN A 99 -2.01 -12.77 9.84
N LEU A 100 -1.22 -12.08 9.00
CA LEU A 100 0.11 -12.54 8.61
C LEU A 100 1.05 -12.67 9.81
N ASP A 101 1.00 -11.71 10.74
CA ASP A 101 1.77 -11.77 11.99
C ASP A 101 1.40 -12.97 12.87
N LYS A 102 0.16 -13.49 12.76
CA LYS A 102 -0.31 -14.65 13.53
C LYS A 102 0.05 -16.00 12.90
N ILE A 103 0.27 -16.03 11.59
CA ILE A 103 0.53 -17.27 10.83
C ILE A 103 1.96 -17.79 11.04
N HIS A 104 2.87 -16.94 11.52
CA HIS A 104 4.25 -17.32 11.84
C HIS A 104 4.56 -17.09 13.33
N PRO A 105 4.72 -18.15 14.16
CA PRO A 105 5.22 -18.04 15.52
C PRO A 105 6.72 -17.69 15.58
#